data_AF-A0A1L3SQU6-F1
#
_entry.id   AF-A0A1L3SQU6-F1
#
_cell.length_a   1.000
_cell.length_b   1.000
_cell.length_c   1.000
_cell.angle_alpha   90.00
_cell.angle_beta   90.00
_cell.angle_gamma   90.00
#
_symmetry.space_group_name_H-M   'P 1'
#
loop_
_entity.id
_entity.type
_entity.pdbx_description
1 polymer ?
#
loop_
_entity_poly.entity_id
_entity_poly.type
_entity_poly.pdbx_seq_one_letter_code
_entity_poly.pdbx_strand_id
1 'polypeptide(L)' 'MRTNIEIDEALVRELMALTGAKTKRQVVDEALRDQLKWRKAVKDIRSLRGTVEWEGDLDAMRRDK' A
#
# COMPACT_ATOMS: atom_id res chain seq x y z
N MET A 1 7.52 3.51 -22.14
CA MET A 1 7.91 4.94 -22.16
C MET A 1 9.26 5.07 -21.47
N ARG A 2 10.20 5.83 -22.03
CA ARG A 2 11.48 6.13 -21.36
C ARG A 2 11.40 7.54 -20.81
N THR A 3 11.66 7.69 -19.52
CA THR A 3 11.52 8.95 -18.80
C THR A 3 12.71 9.09 -17.88
N ASN A 4 13.30 10.29 -17.84
CA ASN A 4 14.36 10.62 -16.90
C ASN A 4 13.73 11.37 -15.73
N ILE A 5 13.86 10.81 -14.53
CA ILE A 5 13.36 11.38 -13.28
C ILE A 5 14.45 11.25 -12.23
N GLU A 6 14.59 12.26 -11.38
CA GLU A 6 15.45 12.18 -10.21
C GLU A 6 14.73 11.41 -9.11
N ILE A 7 15.42 10.41 -8.55
CA ILE A 7 14.92 9.55 -7.47
C ILE A 7 16.06 9.40 -6.46
N ASP A 8 15.72 9.38 -5.18
CA ASP A 8 16.65 9.08 -4.11
C ASP A 8 17.26 7.67 -4.29
N GLU A 9 18.58 7.64 -4.48
CA GLU A 9 19.30 6.40 -4.69
C GLU A 9 19.37 5.51 -3.45
N ALA A 10 19.39 6.10 -2.24
CA ALA A 10 19.40 5.33 -1.00
C ALA A 10 18.10 4.52 -0.87
N LEU A 11 16.96 5.16 -1.16
CA LEU A 11 15.64 4.53 -1.14
C LEU A 11 15.55 3.38 -2.16
N VAL A 12 16.06 3.57 -3.37
CA VAL A 12 16.06 2.50 -4.39
C VAL A 12 16.96 1.34 -3.95
N ARG A 13 18.13 1.61 -3.38
CA ARG A 13 19.05 0.56 -2.91
C ARG A 13 18.46 -0.26 -1.76
N GLU A 14 17.81 0.39 -0.81
CA GLU A 14 17.13 -0.29 0.29
C GLU A 14 16.00 -1.19 -0.23
N LEU A 15 15.18 -0.68 -1.16
CA LEU A 15 14.15 -1.49 -1.81
C LEU A 15 14.75 -2.67 -2.59
N MET A 16 15.84 -2.48 -3.34
CA MET A 16 16.51 -3.59 -4.02
C MET A 16 16.98 -4.66 -3.03
N ALA A 17 17.52 -4.27 -1.88
CA ALA A 17 17.96 -5.20 -0.84
C ALA A 17 16.80 -5.97 -0.22
N LEU A 18 15.65 -5.32 -0.02
CA LEU A 18 14.45 -5.93 0.57
C LEU A 18 13.69 -6.84 -0.41
N THR A 19 13.56 -6.42 -1.68
CA THR A 19 12.77 -7.17 -2.68
C THR A 19 13.59 -8.16 -3.50
N GLY A 20 14.93 -8.04 -3.48
CA GLY A 20 15.82 -8.81 -4.36
C GLY A 20 15.78 -8.35 -5.83
N ALA A 21 15.22 -7.17 -6.11
CA ALA A 21 15.17 -6.63 -7.46
C ALA A 21 16.59 -6.42 -8.03
N LYS A 22 16.80 -6.85 -9.29
CA LYS A 22 18.12 -6.80 -9.93
C LYS A 22 18.45 -5.44 -10.54
N THR A 23 17.43 -4.60 -10.77
CA THR A 23 17.61 -3.31 -11.45
C THR A 23 16.76 -2.22 -10.82
N LYS A 24 17.23 -0.96 -10.90
CA LYS A 24 16.45 0.23 -10.50
C LYS A 24 15.10 0.31 -11.22
N ARG A 25 15.04 -0.10 -12.51
CA ARG A 25 13.79 -0.15 -13.29
C ARG A 25 12.78 -1.12 -12.69
N GLN A 26 13.24 -2.29 -12.26
CA GLN A 26 12.38 -3.31 -11.66
C GLN A 26 11.76 -2.80 -10.35
N VAL A 27 12.56 -2.18 -9.48
CA VAL A 27 12.05 -1.55 -8.24
C VAL A 27 10.95 -0.55 -8.53
N VAL A 28 11.15 0.33 -9.52
CA VAL A 28 10.16 1.35 -9.87
C VAL A 28 8.89 0.70 -10.43
N ASP A 29 8.99 -0.34 -11.26
CA ASP A 29 7.82 -1.06 -11.80
C ASP A 29 7.01 -1.73 -10.69
N GLU A 30 7.69 -2.44 -9.78
CA GLU A 30 7.08 -3.10 -8.62
C GLU A 30 6.40 -2.09 -7.70
N ALA A 31 7.10 -1.01 -7.32
CA ALA A 31 6.56 0.02 -6.45
C ALA A 31 5.28 0.68 -7.02
N LEU A 32 5.24 0.93 -8.34
CA LEU A 32 4.06 1.49 -9.00
C LEU A 32 2.88 0.52 -9.01
N ARG A 33 3.13 -0.77 -9.25
CA ARG A 33 2.09 -1.83 -9.21
C ARG A 33 1.53 -1.98 -7.80
N ASP A 34 2.39 -2.01 -6.79
CA ASP A 34 2.00 -2.15 -5.40
C ASP A 34 1.20 -0.93 -4.94
N GLN A 35 1.63 0.27 -5.31
CA GLN A 35 0.88 1.48 -5.03
C GLN A 35 -0.52 1.44 -5.68
N LEU A 36 -0.63 1.00 -6.93
CA LEU A 36 -1.94 0.86 -7.59
C LEU A 36 -2.82 -0.17 -6.88
N LYS A 37 -2.26 -1.33 -6.54
CA LYS A 37 -2.96 -2.40 -5.82
C LYS A 37 -3.49 -1.88 -4.48
N TRP A 38 -2.64 -1.21 -3.71
CA TRP A 38 -3.01 -0.62 -2.42
C TRP A 38 -4.12 0.42 -2.57
N ARG A 39 -4.00 1.34 -3.53
CA ARG A 39 -5.01 2.39 -3.77
C ARG A 39 -6.36 1.80 -4.15
N LYS A 40 -6.39 0.73 -4.95
CA LYS A 40 -7.63 0.01 -5.28
C LYS A 40 -8.24 -0.63 -4.03
N ALA A 41 -7.45 -1.41 -3.28
CA ALA A 41 -7.93 -2.08 -2.07
C ALA A 41 -8.50 -1.09 -1.05
N VAL A 42 -7.82 0.03 -0.81
CA VAL A 42 -8.30 1.09 0.10
C VAL A 42 -9.60 1.71 -0.41
N LYS A 43 -9.72 1.95 -1.72
CA LYS A 43 -10.95 2.48 -2.31
C LYS A 43 -12.11 1.49 -2.12
N ASP A 44 -11.88 0.21 -2.35
CA ASP A 44 -12.89 -0.84 -2.24
C ASP A 44 -13.36 -0.97 -0.78
N ILE A 45 -12.43 -1.04 0.18
CA ILE A 45 -12.76 -1.03 1.62
C ILE A 45 -13.55 0.22 2.01
N ARG A 46 -13.16 1.40 1.50
CA ARG A 46 -13.89 2.64 1.79
C ARG A 46 -15.29 2.65 1.21
N SER A 47 -15.53 1.96 0.10
CA SER A 47 -16.85 1.84 -0.51
C SER A 47 -17.82 1.00 0.33
N LEU A 48 -17.29 0.14 1.21
CA LEU A 48 -18.08 -0.66 2.16
C LEU A 48 -18.59 0.16 3.36
N ARG A 49 -18.15 1.41 3.52
CA ARG A 49 -18.56 2.27 4.63
C ARG A 49 -20.07 2.51 4.58
N GLY A 50 -20.77 2.10 5.63
CA GLY A 50 -22.23 2.28 5.74
C GLY A 50 -23.05 1.29 4.93
N THR A 51 -22.43 0.35 4.22
CA THR A 51 -23.11 -0.72 3.49
C THR A 51 -23.05 -2.06 4.21
N VAL A 52 -22.15 -2.19 5.19
CA VAL A 52 -21.96 -3.41 5.99
C VAL A 52 -22.51 -3.17 7.39
N GLU A 53 -23.34 -4.08 7.87
CA GLU A 53 -23.83 -4.07 9.25
C GLU A 53 -22.72 -4.51 10.20
N TRP A 54 -22.58 -3.80 11.32
CA TRP A 54 -21.64 -4.14 12.37
C TRP A 54 -22.29 -5.12 13.35
N GLU A 55 -21.70 -6.30 13.50
CA GLU A 55 -22.10 -7.27 14.51
C GLU A 55 -21.21 -7.16 15.75
N GLY A 56 -21.76 -6.62 16.85
CA GLY A 56 -21.09 -6.53 18.15
C GLY A 56 -21.61 -5.38 19.03
N ASP A 57 -21.53 -5.54 20.35
CA ASP A 57 -21.87 -4.49 21.32
C ASP A 57 -20.69 -3.52 21.48
N LEU A 58 -20.80 -2.36 20.83
CA LEU A 58 -19.79 -1.29 20.91
C LEU A 58 -19.60 -0.74 22.32
N ASP A 59 -20.65 -0.75 23.14
CA ASP A 59 -20.55 -0.22 24.49
C ASP A 59 -19.85 -1.22 25.40
N ALA A 60 -20.03 -2.53 25.20
CA ALA A 60 -19.27 -3.55 25.93
C ALA A 60 -17.76 -3.41 25.67
N MET A 61 -17.37 -3.30 24.39
CA MET A 61 -15.97 -3.16 23.99
C MET A 61 -15.28 -1.91 24.57
N ARG A 62 -16.04 -0.85 24.89
CA ARG A 62 -15.50 0.40 25.45
C ARG A 62 -15.41 0.38 26.98
N ARG A 63 -16.12 -0.53 27.65
CA ARG A 63 -16.20 -0.62 29.11
C ARG A 63 -15.11 -1.50 29.72
N ASP A 64 -14.37 -2.29 28.94
CA ASP A 64 -13.27 -3.16 29.41
C ASP A 64 -11.96 -2.37 29.73
N LYS A 65 -12.08 -1.20 30.36
CA LYS A 65 -10.94 -0.36 30.76
C LYS A 65 -10.80 -0.27 32.28
#